data_AF-A0A1F6H649-F1
#
_entry.id   AF-A0A1F6H649-F1
#
_cell.length_a   1.000
_cell.length_b   1.000
_cell.length_c   1.000
_cell.angle_alpha   90.00
_cell.angle_beta   90.00
_cell.angle_gamma   90.00
#
_symmetry.space_group_name_H-M   'P 1'
#
loop_
_entity.id
_entity.type
_entity.pdbx_description
1 polymer ?
#
loop_
_entity_poly.entity_id
_entity_poly.type
_entity_poly.pdbx_seq_one_letter_code
_entity_poly.pdbx_strand_id
1 'polypeptide(L)' 'MKYKLLDCVVLVRDLPEHKLLAGDLGAVVEIYESDGLEAEFVKASGETLAVVTLSENDV' A
#
# COMPACT_ATOMS: atom_id res chain seq x y z
N MET A 1 -7.69 8.31 12.84
CA MET A 1 -7.01 7.57 11.76
C MET A 1 -7.48 8.10 10.43
N LYS A 2 -6.53 8.46 9.57
CA LYS A 2 -6.77 9.04 8.24
C LYS A 2 -7.29 8.00 7.24
N TYR A 3 -6.96 6.73 7.46
CA TYR A 3 -7.28 5.60 6.58
C TYR A 3 -8.16 4.56 7.29
N LYS A 4 -8.85 3.74 6.50
CA LYS A 4 -9.67 2.61 6.92
C LYS A 4 -9.32 1.36 6.11
N LEU A 5 -9.70 0.20 6.64
CA LEU A 5 -9.62 -1.06 5.91
C LEU A 5 -10.36 -0.94 4.58
N LEU A 6 -9.73 -1.42 3.50
CA LEU A 6 -10.17 -1.37 2.11
C LEU A 6 -10.15 0.02 1.45
N ASP A 7 -9.60 1.05 2.10
CA ASP A 7 -9.32 2.31 1.41
C ASP A 7 -8.26 2.08 0.33
N CYS A 8 -8.44 2.75 -0.82
CA CYS A 8 -7.42 2.81 -1.85
C CYS A 8 -6.36 3.84 -1.47
N VAL A 9 -5.10 3.49 -1.67
CA VAL A 9 -3.93 4.32 -1.38
C VAL A 9 -2.99 4.36 -2.57
N VAL A 10 -2.24 5.44 -2.73
CA VAL A 10 -1.30 5.61 -3.84
C VAL A 10 0.07 5.88 -3.26
N LEU A 11 1.09 5.15 -3.68
CA LEU A 11 2.45 5.40 -3.20
C LEU A 11 2.94 6.79 -3.63
N VAL A 12 3.55 7.53 -2.71
CA VAL A 12 4.17 8.84 -3.01
C VAL A 12 5.68 8.76 -3.25
N ARG A 13 6.28 7.57 -3.10
CA ARG A 13 7.69 7.29 -3.37
C ARG A 13 7.90 5.87 -3.89
N ASP A 14 9.05 5.64 -4.51
CA ASP A 14 9.44 4.32 -5.00
C ASP A 14 9.80 3.37 -3.84
N LEU A 15 9.50 2.08 -4.05
CA LEU A 15 9.91 0.95 -3.22
C LEU A 15 10.52 -0.13 -4.14
N PRO A 16 11.73 0.09 -4.68
CA PRO A 16 12.34 -0.79 -5.68
C PRO A 16 12.53 -2.23 -5.21
N GLU A 17 12.72 -2.45 -3.91
CA GLU A 17 12.79 -3.79 -3.28
C GLU A 17 11.51 -4.62 -3.47
N HIS A 18 10.37 -3.94 -3.62
CA HIS A 18 9.05 -4.54 -3.85
C HIS A 18 8.57 -4.38 -5.29
N LYS A 19 9.40 -3.80 -6.17
CA LYS A 19 9.05 -3.46 -7.56
C LYS A 19 7.85 -2.51 -7.66
N LEU A 20 7.67 -1.65 -6.66
CA LEU A 20 6.64 -0.62 -6.66
C LEU A 20 7.26 0.74 -6.95
N LEU A 21 6.52 1.58 -7.65
CA LEU A 21 6.88 2.94 -8.01
C LEU A 21 5.90 3.93 -7.38
N ALA A 22 6.35 5.18 -7.22
CA ALA A 22 5.45 6.27 -6.90
C ALA A 22 4.31 6.33 -7.95
N GLY A 23 3.07 6.45 -7.48
CA GLY A 23 1.87 6.41 -8.31
C GLY A 23 1.20 5.04 -8.41
N ASP A 24 1.83 3.97 -7.92
CA ASP A 24 1.16 2.66 -7.85
C ASP A 24 -0.02 2.70 -6.86
N LEU A 25 -1.16 2.17 -7.31
CA LEU A 25 -2.41 2.09 -6.56
C LEU A 25 -2.48 0.75 -5.81
N GLY A 26 -2.75 0.82 -4.51
CA GLY A 26 -2.97 -0.33 -3.64
C GLY A 26 -4.23 -0.18 -2.79
N ALA A 27 -4.53 -1.21 -2.01
CA ALA A 27 -5.63 -1.21 -1.05
C ALA A 27 -5.12 -1.57 0.36
N VAL A 28 -5.61 -0.86 1.37
CA VAL A 28 -5.31 -1.18 2.77
C VAL A 28 -5.98 -2.50 3.15
N VAL A 29 -5.20 -3.49 3.57
CA VAL A 29 -5.66 -4.84 3.93
C VAL A 29 -5.52 -5.15 5.43
N GLU A 30 -4.75 -4.35 6.18
CA GLU A 30 -4.68 -4.39 7.65
C GLU A 30 -4.25 -3.01 8.19
N ILE A 31 -4.68 -2.67 9.42
CA ILE A 31 -4.23 -1.46 10.14
C ILE A 31 -3.62 -1.88 11.47
N TYR A 32 -2.34 -1.60 11.65
CA TYR A 32 -1.61 -1.90 12.88
C TYR A 32 -1.78 -0.78 13.93
N GLU A 33 -1.72 -1.17 15.21
CA GLU A 33 -1.57 -0.21 16.31
C GLU A 33 -0.24 0.54 16.13
N SER A 34 -0.28 1.89 16.08
CA SER A 34 0.79 2.84 15.68
C SER A 34 0.78 3.37 14.22
N ASP A 35 -0.40 3.42 13.60
CA ASP A 35 -0.61 4.07 12.28
C ASP A 35 0.15 3.39 11.11
N GLY A 36 0.51 2.12 11.30
CA GLY A 36 1.03 1.27 10.23
C GLY A 36 -0.10 0.73 9.35
N LEU A 37 0.10 0.77 8.04
CA LEU A 37 -0.86 0.29 7.05
C LEU A 37 -0.26 -0.92 6.32
N GLU A 38 -0.90 -2.08 6.35
CA GLU A 38 -0.57 -3.11 5.36
C GLU A 38 -1.35 -2.82 4.08
N ALA A 39 -0.65 -2.66 2.96
CA ALA A 39 -1.25 -2.41 1.67
C ALA A 39 -0.90 -3.52 0.68
N GLU A 40 -1.92 -4.02 -0.02
CA GLU A 40 -1.76 -4.93 -1.14
C GLU A 40 -1.79 -4.16 -2.46
N PHE A 41 -0.81 -4.45 -3.32
CA PHE A 41 -0.72 -3.94 -4.68
C PHE A 41 -0.93 -5.10 -5.64
N VAL A 42 -1.84 -4.94 -6.60
CA VAL A 42 -2.22 -5.98 -7.56
C VAL A 42 -1.97 -5.50 -8.99
N LYS A 43 -1.61 -6.43 -9.87
CA LYS A 43 -1.60 -6.19 -11.31
C LYS A 43 -3.03 -6.14 -11.84
N ALA A 44 -3.19 -5.58 -13.04
CA ALA A 44 -4.47 -5.64 -13.77
C ALA A 44 -4.97 -7.08 -14.05
N SER A 45 -4.07 -8.07 -14.01
CA SER A 45 -4.44 -9.50 -14.10
C SER A 45 -5.13 -10.04 -12.84
N GLY A 46 -5.13 -9.29 -11.74
CA GLY A 46 -5.61 -9.75 -10.42
C GLY A 46 -4.54 -10.48 -9.60
N GLU A 47 -3.32 -10.63 -10.12
CA GLU A 47 -2.21 -11.20 -9.35
C GLU A 47 -1.62 -10.18 -8.40
N THR A 48 -1.40 -10.58 -7.14
CA THR A 48 -0.67 -9.79 -6.16
C THR A 48 0.75 -9.52 -6.65
N LEU A 49 1.12 -8.24 -6.70
CA LEU A 49 2.47 -7.77 -6.99
C LEU A 49 3.30 -7.72 -5.71
N ALA A 50 2.73 -7.15 -4.64
CA ALA A 50 3.36 -7.02 -3.33
C ALA A 50 2.31 -6.81 -2.24
N VAL A 51 2.64 -7.24 -1.02
CA VAL A 51 1.97 -6.84 0.22
C VAL A 51 3.05 -6.24 1.11
N VAL A 52 2.86 -4.99 1.52
CA VAL A 52 3.91 -4.21 2.22
C VAL A 52 3.31 -3.44 3.39
N THR A 53 4.09 -3.34 4.47
CA THR A 53 3.77 -2.44 5.58
C THR A 53 4.30 -1.04 5.29
N LEU A 54 3.40 -0.06 5.30
CA LEU A 54 3.62 1.34 4.99
C LEU A 54 3.29 2.21 6.19
N SER A 55 3.84 3.41 6.19
CA SER A 55 3.45 4.52 7.07
C SER A 55 2.57 5.53 6.33
N GLU A 56 1.92 6.44 7.05
CA GLU A 56 1.15 7.52 6.42
C GLU A 56 1.99 8.45 5.51
N ASN A 57 3.33 8.43 5.62
CA ASN A 57 4.21 9.22 4.75
C ASN A 57 4.50 8.54 3.40
N ASP A 58 4.10 7.28 3.25
CA ASP A 58 4.28 6.52 2.02
C ASP A 58 3.07 6.65 1.08
N VAL A 59 1.94 7.21 1.54
CA VAL A 59 0.63 7.25 0.86
C VAL A 59 -0.17 8.55 0.99
#